data_AF-A0A3E0NFD1-F1
#
_entry.id   AF-A0A3E0NFD1-F1
#
_cell.length_a   1.000
_cell.length_b   1.000
_cell.length_c   1.000
_cell.angle_alpha   90.00
_cell.angle_beta   90.00
_cell.angle_gamma   90.00
#
_symmetry.space_group_name_H-M   'P 1'
#
loop_
_entity.id
_entity.type
_entity.pdbx_description
1 polymer ?
#
loop_
_entity_poly.entity_id
_entity_poly.type
_entity_poly.pdbx_seq_one_letter_code
_entity_poly.pdbx_strand_id
1 'polypeptide(L)'
;MKLNRSTRRSIACALLIVALAAAAPPAARAQLDFDRAPINYASAVTDDRVARLQKRLDAGEVRLEYEEGRGYLRSVLRELGVPVSSQMLVFSKTSFQLRRISPRAPRALYFSDDVYVGWVQNGDVMEVTAVDPEQGAVFYTLQQEDVEQPKFVRDRGNCLSCHASARTQGVPGHVVRSVYPAADGQPHFGSGTFNTDQSSPLKERWGGWYVTGTHGEQRHMGNAISHDRDRPELLDMERGANLTELTGRIRTKAYLTPHSDIVALMVLEHQTTMHNLITRANYETRIVNHDARIMNRVLERPEDFVSEAGQRRIRTACEKLLEYLLFVDEAELTDPIEGTSGFAAEFESLGPRDAKGRSLRELDLSRRMMKYPCSYLIYSEAFNKLPEVVKTHLYDRLWEVLQGEDTSEEFAHLSPGDRRAISEILRDTKPDLAAHWQRRSAQR
;
A
#
# COMPACT_ATOMS: atom_id res chain seq x y z
N MET A 1 -26.20 47.20 36.54
CA MET A 1 -25.75 48.10 35.46
C MET A 1 -26.32 47.63 34.13
N LYS A 2 -27.21 48.41 33.50
CA LYS A 2 -27.75 48.10 32.16
C LYS A 2 -26.71 48.51 31.12
N LEU A 3 -26.08 47.53 30.44
CA LEU A 3 -25.15 47.84 29.35
C LEU A 3 -25.83 48.67 28.25
N ASN A 4 -25.15 49.72 27.81
CA ASN A 4 -25.61 50.63 26.76
C ASN A 4 -25.81 49.88 25.43
N ARG A 5 -26.78 50.30 24.60
CA ARG A 5 -27.16 49.66 23.34
C ARG A 5 -26.00 49.53 22.35
N SER A 6 -25.04 50.45 22.39
CA SER A 6 -23.80 50.40 21.61
C SER A 6 -22.93 49.19 21.98
N THR A 7 -22.70 48.97 23.28
CA THR A 7 -21.88 47.86 23.79
C THR A 7 -22.51 46.50 23.51
N ARG A 8 -23.85 46.40 23.54
CA ARG A 8 -24.58 45.18 23.17
C ARG A 8 -24.46 44.84 21.68
N ARG A 9 -24.39 45.84 20.79
CA ARG A 9 -24.19 45.64 19.35
C ARG A 9 -22.76 45.18 19.04
N SER A 10 -21.76 45.74 19.70
CA SER A 10 -20.36 45.32 19.50
C SER A 10 -20.11 43.89 19.99
N ILE A 11 -20.70 43.49 21.12
CA ILE A 11 -20.61 42.11 21.63
C ILE A 11 -21.38 41.13 20.73
N ALA A 12 -22.55 41.53 20.21
CA ALA A 12 -23.30 40.70 19.26
C ALA A 12 -22.55 40.51 17.94
N CYS A 13 -21.90 41.55 17.39
CA CYS A 13 -21.05 41.41 16.20
C CYS A 13 -19.81 40.56 16.45
N ALA A 14 -19.16 40.68 17.61
CA ALA A 14 -18.00 39.85 17.96
C ALA A 14 -18.40 38.37 18.13
N LEU A 15 -19.55 38.08 18.76
CA LEU A 15 -20.08 36.72 18.89
C LEU A 15 -20.54 36.14 17.55
N LEU A 16 -21.04 36.97 16.62
CA LEU A 16 -21.40 36.53 15.27
C LEU A 16 -20.16 36.17 14.44
N ILE A 17 -19.07 36.93 14.58
CA ILE A 17 -17.79 36.64 13.89
C ILE A 17 -17.13 35.38 14.44
N VAL A 18 -17.18 35.16 15.76
CA VAL A 18 -16.68 33.92 16.39
C VAL A 18 -17.55 32.72 16.00
N ALA A 19 -18.88 32.88 15.91
CA ALA A 19 -19.78 31.82 15.46
C ALA A 19 -19.62 31.49 13.97
N LEU A 20 -19.29 32.47 13.11
CA LEU A 20 -18.97 32.23 11.70
C LEU A 20 -17.56 31.61 11.51
N ALA A 21 -16.59 31.93 12.36
CA ALA A 21 -15.27 31.28 12.34
C ALA A 21 -15.33 29.82 12.85
N ALA A 22 -16.22 29.51 13.79
CA ALA A 22 -16.46 28.15 14.28
C ALA A 22 -17.37 27.32 13.35
N ALA A 23 -18.04 27.95 12.39
CA ALA A 23 -18.87 27.31 11.37
C ALA A 23 -18.15 27.20 10.00
N ALA A 24 -16.83 27.36 9.96
CA ALA A 24 -16.07 26.94 8.78
C ALA A 24 -16.27 25.43 8.65
N PRO A 25 -16.82 24.93 7.53
CA PRO A 25 -16.89 23.49 7.32
C PRO A 25 -15.47 22.93 7.51
N PRO A 26 -15.31 21.76 8.19
CA PRO A 26 -14.00 21.11 8.23
C PRO A 26 -13.51 21.06 6.80
N ALA A 27 -12.33 21.64 6.52
CA ALA A 27 -11.80 21.85 5.18
C ALA A 27 -12.21 20.66 4.33
N ALA A 28 -13.19 20.87 3.44
CA ALA A 28 -13.70 19.80 2.60
C ALA A 28 -12.43 19.26 1.95
N ARG A 29 -12.07 18.01 2.27
CA ARG A 29 -10.93 17.37 1.64
C ARG A 29 -11.32 17.30 0.19
N ALA A 30 -10.91 18.31 -0.58
CA ALA A 30 -11.06 18.31 -2.02
C ALA A 30 -10.41 17.02 -2.46
N GLN A 31 -11.22 16.12 -3.03
CA GLN A 31 -10.71 14.91 -3.63
C GLN A 31 -9.65 15.35 -4.63
N LEU A 32 -8.49 14.70 -4.62
CA LEU A 32 -7.44 15.01 -5.58
C LEU A 32 -8.02 14.77 -6.98
N ASP A 33 -8.18 15.83 -7.77
CA ASP A 33 -8.62 15.73 -9.16
C ASP A 33 -7.42 15.38 -10.02
N PHE A 34 -7.03 14.10 -9.96
CA PHE A 34 -5.84 13.57 -10.64
C PHE A 34 -6.05 13.32 -12.14
N ASP A 35 -7.28 13.49 -12.65
CA ASP A 35 -7.55 13.41 -14.09
C ASP A 35 -7.19 14.71 -14.82
N ARG A 36 -6.95 15.81 -14.10
CA ARG A 36 -6.49 17.08 -14.65
C ARG A 36 -4.97 17.23 -14.57
N ALA A 37 -4.47 18.26 -15.26
CA ALA A 37 -3.10 18.69 -15.10
C ALA A 37 -2.83 19.01 -13.62
N PRO A 38 -1.65 18.63 -13.08
CA PRO A 38 -0.47 18.12 -13.79
C PRO A 38 -0.37 16.58 -13.87
N ILE A 39 -1.37 15.85 -13.37
CA ILE A 39 -1.30 14.38 -13.28
C ILE A 39 -1.80 13.74 -14.57
N ASN A 40 -2.97 14.14 -15.06
CA ASN A 40 -3.62 13.64 -16.28
C ASN A 40 -3.76 12.11 -16.31
N TYR A 41 -4.10 11.50 -15.17
CA TYR A 41 -4.01 10.05 -14.93
C TYR A 41 -4.58 9.23 -16.09
N ALA A 42 -5.82 9.48 -16.50
CA ALA A 42 -6.50 8.71 -17.54
C ALA A 42 -5.79 8.68 -18.91
N SER A 43 -4.98 9.70 -19.23
CA SER A 43 -4.35 9.87 -20.55
C SER A 43 -2.83 9.80 -20.54
N ALA A 44 -2.20 9.89 -19.38
CA ALA A 44 -0.75 9.87 -19.27
C ALA A 44 -0.17 8.53 -19.76
N VAL A 45 0.94 8.62 -20.48
CA VAL A 45 1.73 7.45 -20.85
C VAL A 45 2.31 6.82 -19.58
N THR A 46 2.22 5.50 -19.47
CA THR A 46 2.75 4.73 -18.35
C THR A 46 4.04 4.03 -18.76
N ASP A 47 4.93 3.84 -17.79
CA ASP A 47 6.20 3.12 -17.95
C ASP A 47 6.40 2.08 -16.83
N ASP A 48 5.31 1.63 -16.21
CA ASP A 48 5.32 0.50 -15.30
C ASP A 48 5.69 -0.83 -16.00
N ARG A 49 5.93 -1.88 -15.20
CA ARG A 49 6.36 -3.20 -15.71
C ARG A 49 5.36 -3.86 -16.65
N VAL A 50 4.05 -3.61 -16.51
CA VAL A 50 3.03 -4.14 -17.42
C VAL A 50 3.08 -3.39 -18.74
N ALA A 51 3.21 -2.07 -18.72
CA ALA A 51 3.41 -1.28 -19.94
C ALA A 51 4.68 -1.68 -20.69
N ARG A 52 5.78 -1.92 -19.97
CA ARG A 52 7.04 -2.43 -20.54
C ARG A 52 6.87 -3.84 -21.12
N LEU A 53 6.15 -4.74 -20.43
CA LEU A 53 5.84 -6.07 -20.96
C LEU A 53 4.97 -5.99 -22.22
N GLN A 54 3.95 -5.13 -22.25
CA GLN A 54 3.10 -4.95 -23.43
C GLN A 54 3.93 -4.51 -24.65
N LYS A 55 4.89 -3.58 -24.49
CA LYS A 55 5.80 -3.18 -25.56
C LYS A 55 6.61 -4.36 -26.10
N ARG A 56 7.10 -5.25 -25.23
CA ARG A 56 7.85 -6.47 -25.61
C ARG A 56 6.95 -7.48 -26.34
N LEU A 57 5.68 -7.61 -25.94
CA LEU A 57 4.70 -8.44 -26.64
C LEU A 57 4.39 -7.89 -28.04
N ASP A 58 4.14 -6.58 -28.15
CA ASP A 58 3.87 -5.91 -29.43
C ASP A 58 5.07 -6.02 -30.39
N ALA A 59 6.30 -6.04 -29.87
CA ALA A 59 7.53 -6.23 -30.63
C ALA A 59 7.83 -7.70 -30.99
N GLY A 60 7.06 -8.67 -30.45
CA GLY A 60 7.31 -10.10 -30.66
C GLY A 60 8.54 -10.65 -29.93
N GLU A 61 9.09 -9.90 -28.96
CA GLU A 61 10.26 -10.31 -28.16
C GLU A 61 9.90 -11.38 -27.13
N VAL A 62 8.63 -11.46 -26.75
CA VAL A 62 8.07 -12.38 -25.76
C VAL A 62 6.74 -12.93 -26.27
N ARG A 63 6.41 -14.15 -25.86
CA ARG A 63 5.09 -14.75 -26.04
C ARG A 63 4.56 -15.27 -24.71
N LEU A 64 3.29 -14.98 -24.42
CA LEU A 64 2.59 -15.58 -23.28
C LEU A 64 2.08 -16.97 -23.66
N GLU A 65 2.45 -17.96 -22.86
CA GLU A 65 1.97 -19.34 -23.01
C GLU A 65 0.61 -19.49 -22.31
N TYR A 66 -0.36 -20.04 -23.04
CA TYR A 66 -1.70 -20.36 -22.52
C TYR A 66 -1.72 -21.77 -21.92
N GLU A 67 -2.20 -21.91 -20.68
CA GLU A 67 -2.43 -23.19 -20.03
C GLU A 67 -3.93 -23.46 -19.91
N GLU A 68 -4.41 -24.63 -20.37
CA GLU A 68 -5.82 -25.00 -20.19
C GLU A 68 -6.24 -24.93 -18.71
N GLY A 69 -7.37 -24.27 -18.44
CA GLY A 69 -7.91 -24.07 -17.09
C GLY A 69 -7.27 -22.93 -16.27
N ARG A 70 -6.07 -22.45 -16.65
CA ARG A 70 -5.38 -21.34 -15.96
C ARG A 70 -5.07 -20.14 -16.86
N GLY A 71 -5.28 -20.28 -18.16
CA GLY A 71 -4.94 -19.32 -19.21
C GLY A 71 -3.49 -18.84 -19.09
N TYR A 72 -3.26 -17.53 -19.16
CA TYR A 72 -1.92 -16.96 -19.18
C TYR A 72 -1.28 -16.78 -17.79
N LEU A 73 -1.88 -17.30 -16.72
CA LEU A 73 -1.45 -16.99 -15.35
C LEU A 73 0.06 -17.24 -15.14
N ARG A 74 0.53 -18.46 -15.38
CA ARG A 74 1.93 -18.82 -15.10
C ARG A 74 2.92 -18.02 -15.95
N SER A 75 2.63 -17.86 -17.24
CA SER A 75 3.49 -17.11 -18.16
C SER A 75 3.55 -15.63 -17.79
N VAL A 76 2.43 -15.03 -17.40
CA VAL A 76 2.41 -13.64 -16.92
C VAL A 76 3.15 -13.47 -15.60
N LEU A 77 2.95 -14.35 -14.62
CA LEU A 77 3.71 -14.29 -13.37
C LEU A 77 5.22 -14.37 -13.64
N ARG A 78 5.65 -15.26 -14.54
CA ARG A 78 7.06 -15.39 -14.93
C ARG A 78 7.60 -14.12 -15.60
N GLU A 79 6.92 -13.61 -16.62
CA GLU A 79 7.38 -12.42 -17.36
C GLU A 79 7.36 -11.13 -16.52
N LEU A 80 6.42 -11.05 -15.56
CA LEU A 80 6.34 -9.98 -14.57
C LEU A 80 7.12 -10.29 -13.29
N GLY A 81 7.93 -11.36 -13.24
CA GLY A 81 8.75 -11.72 -12.07
C GLY A 81 7.98 -11.73 -10.75
N VAL A 82 6.73 -12.18 -10.77
CA VAL A 82 5.87 -12.31 -9.60
C VAL A 82 6.04 -13.71 -9.02
N PRO A 83 6.54 -13.84 -7.78
CA PRO A 83 6.81 -15.14 -7.19
C PRO A 83 5.52 -15.89 -6.88
N VAL A 84 5.50 -17.18 -7.22
CA VAL A 84 4.34 -18.06 -6.95
C VAL A 84 4.14 -18.27 -5.44
N SER A 85 5.20 -18.13 -4.64
CA SER A 85 5.15 -18.18 -3.17
C SER A 85 4.30 -17.05 -2.57
N SER A 86 4.12 -15.92 -3.26
CA SER A 86 3.27 -14.80 -2.83
C SER A 86 1.76 -15.07 -2.91
N GLN A 87 1.36 -16.27 -3.34
CA GLN A 87 -0.05 -16.61 -3.52
C GLN A 87 -0.86 -16.38 -2.24
N MET A 88 -1.94 -15.63 -2.36
CA MET A 88 -2.96 -15.44 -1.33
C MET A 88 -4.34 -15.74 -1.90
N LEU A 89 -5.23 -16.27 -1.08
CA LEU A 89 -6.57 -16.70 -1.50
C LEU A 89 -7.65 -15.89 -0.78
N VAL A 90 -8.49 -15.22 -1.55
CA VAL A 90 -9.59 -14.40 -1.04
C VAL A 90 -10.92 -15.02 -1.41
N PHE A 91 -11.70 -15.40 -0.42
CA PHE A 91 -13.03 -15.98 -0.67
C PHE A 91 -14.17 -14.98 -0.53
N SER A 92 -13.91 -13.80 0.03
CA SER A 92 -14.91 -12.74 0.10
C SER A 92 -15.24 -12.18 -1.28
N LYS A 93 -16.52 -11.86 -1.49
CA LYS A 93 -17.07 -11.30 -2.73
C LYS A 93 -16.82 -9.78 -2.81
N THR A 94 -15.55 -9.40 -2.84
CA THR A 94 -15.07 -7.99 -2.83
C THR A 94 -14.32 -7.61 -4.12
N SER A 95 -14.58 -8.33 -5.21
CA SER A 95 -13.91 -8.19 -6.53
C SER A 95 -14.87 -7.68 -7.60
N PHE A 96 -14.33 -7.13 -8.68
CA PHE A 96 -15.03 -6.98 -9.96
C PHE A 96 -15.69 -8.29 -10.42
N GLN A 97 -15.02 -9.44 -10.21
CA GLN A 97 -15.49 -10.76 -10.61
C GLN A 97 -16.25 -11.52 -9.50
N LEU A 98 -16.91 -10.80 -8.57
CA LEU A 98 -17.56 -11.37 -7.37
C LEU A 98 -18.52 -12.54 -7.62
N ARG A 99 -19.14 -12.63 -8.80
CA ARG A 99 -20.07 -13.72 -9.15
C ARG A 99 -19.39 -15.08 -9.30
N ARG A 100 -18.08 -15.09 -9.55
CA ARG A 100 -17.26 -16.30 -9.73
C ARG A 100 -16.48 -16.69 -8.46
N ILE A 101 -16.57 -15.88 -7.40
CA ILE A 101 -15.83 -16.06 -6.15
C ILE A 101 -16.75 -16.63 -5.07
N SER A 102 -16.25 -17.61 -4.32
CA SER A 102 -16.92 -18.17 -3.14
C SER A 102 -15.91 -18.80 -2.19
N PRO A 103 -16.29 -19.17 -0.96
CA PRO A 103 -15.48 -20.02 -0.09
C PRO A 103 -14.93 -21.27 -0.78
N ARG A 104 -15.69 -21.92 -1.65
CA ARG A 104 -15.22 -23.14 -2.36
C ARG A 104 -14.33 -22.87 -3.57
N ALA A 105 -14.35 -21.65 -4.09
CA ALA A 105 -13.57 -21.19 -5.23
C ALA A 105 -13.11 -19.75 -5.00
N PRO A 106 -12.14 -19.53 -4.08
CA PRO A 106 -11.58 -18.20 -3.85
C PRO A 106 -10.86 -17.67 -5.10
N ARG A 107 -10.70 -16.35 -5.18
CA ARG A 107 -9.74 -15.74 -6.11
C ARG A 107 -8.33 -15.92 -5.56
N ALA A 108 -7.35 -16.06 -6.45
CA ALA A 108 -5.95 -15.98 -6.09
C ALA A 108 -5.41 -14.58 -6.38
N LEU A 109 -4.58 -14.08 -5.48
CA LEU A 109 -3.77 -12.87 -5.66
C LEU A 109 -2.30 -13.27 -5.56
N TYR A 110 -1.46 -12.62 -6.36
CA TYR A 110 -0.01 -12.76 -6.35
C TYR A 110 0.60 -11.36 -6.41
N PHE A 111 1.80 -11.17 -5.86
CA PHE A 111 2.47 -9.88 -5.91
C PHE A 111 4.00 -9.99 -5.93
N SER A 112 4.63 -9.06 -6.65
CA SER A 112 6.03 -8.68 -6.49
C SER A 112 6.09 -7.30 -5.80
N ASP A 113 7.28 -6.70 -5.76
CA ASP A 113 7.46 -5.36 -5.18
C ASP A 113 6.60 -4.27 -5.81
N ASP A 114 6.16 -4.43 -7.06
CA ASP A 114 5.53 -3.36 -7.84
C ASP A 114 4.42 -3.84 -8.79
N VAL A 115 4.12 -5.14 -8.81
CA VAL A 115 3.06 -5.74 -9.64
C VAL A 115 2.18 -6.63 -8.79
N TYR A 116 0.87 -6.57 -9.01
CA TYR A 116 -0.13 -7.41 -8.36
C TYR A 116 -1.01 -8.06 -9.42
N VAL A 117 -1.24 -9.37 -9.29
CA VAL A 117 -2.00 -10.17 -10.25
C VAL A 117 -3.15 -10.86 -9.52
N GLY A 118 -4.38 -10.61 -9.97
CA GLY A 118 -5.60 -11.27 -9.50
C GLY A 118 -6.13 -12.24 -10.54
N TRP A 119 -6.33 -13.49 -10.12
CA TRP A 119 -6.83 -14.57 -10.96
C TRP A 119 -8.05 -15.24 -10.32
N VAL A 120 -9.07 -15.44 -11.14
CA VAL A 120 -10.32 -16.09 -10.72
C VAL A 120 -10.53 -17.33 -11.59
N GLN A 121 -10.88 -18.44 -10.95
CA GLN A 121 -11.20 -19.68 -11.67
C GLN A 121 -12.33 -19.42 -12.68
N ASN A 122 -12.10 -19.81 -13.94
CA ASN A 122 -13.02 -19.57 -15.05
C ASN A 122 -13.40 -18.08 -15.21
N GLY A 123 -12.54 -17.16 -14.79
CA GLY A 123 -12.71 -15.72 -15.03
C GLY A 123 -12.43 -15.38 -16.48
N ASP A 124 -13.17 -14.40 -17.00
CA ASP A 124 -13.02 -13.95 -18.40
C ASP A 124 -11.74 -13.11 -18.57
N VAL A 125 -11.27 -12.52 -17.47
CA VAL A 125 -10.06 -11.71 -17.43
C VAL A 125 -9.21 -12.01 -16.20
N MET A 126 -7.91 -11.84 -16.36
CA MET A 126 -6.97 -11.64 -15.27
C MET A 126 -6.88 -10.14 -14.97
N GLU A 127 -6.96 -9.78 -13.69
CA GLU A 127 -6.82 -8.40 -13.23
C GLU A 127 -5.34 -8.18 -12.87
N VAL A 128 -4.69 -7.17 -13.43
CA VAL A 128 -3.27 -6.88 -13.17
C VAL A 128 -3.14 -5.43 -12.80
N THR A 129 -2.33 -5.13 -11.79
CA THR A 129 -2.00 -3.75 -11.43
C THR A 129 -0.50 -3.61 -11.28
N ALA A 130 0.03 -2.44 -11.64
CA ALA A 130 1.43 -2.13 -11.47
C ALA A 130 1.61 -0.72 -10.89
N VAL A 131 2.70 -0.50 -10.17
CA VAL A 131 3.03 0.81 -9.61
C VAL A 131 3.88 1.57 -10.63
N ASP A 132 3.28 2.57 -11.24
CA ASP A 132 3.98 3.50 -12.12
C ASP A 132 4.66 4.61 -11.28
N PRO A 133 5.92 4.97 -11.56
CA PRO A 133 6.64 5.96 -10.76
C PRO A 133 6.04 7.37 -10.78
N GLU A 134 5.30 7.72 -11.83
CA GLU A 134 4.65 9.02 -11.99
C GLU A 134 3.15 8.95 -11.77
N GLN A 135 2.49 7.84 -12.13
CA GLN A 135 1.04 7.71 -12.10
C GLN A 135 0.51 6.96 -10.88
N GLY A 136 1.37 6.34 -10.06
CA GLY A 136 0.93 5.50 -8.95
C GLY A 136 0.35 4.19 -9.46
N ALA A 137 -0.67 3.64 -8.78
CA ALA A 137 -1.25 2.36 -9.21
C ALA A 137 -1.96 2.50 -10.57
N VAL A 138 -1.57 1.67 -11.54
CA VAL A 138 -2.21 1.54 -12.85
C VAL A 138 -2.87 0.17 -12.97
N PHE A 139 -4.12 0.15 -13.43
CA PHE A 139 -4.96 -1.03 -13.50
C PHE A 139 -5.10 -1.52 -14.94
N TYR A 140 -4.94 -2.82 -15.15
CA TYR A 140 -4.99 -3.50 -16.42
C TYR A 140 -5.87 -4.75 -16.32
N THR A 141 -6.44 -5.17 -17.45
CA THR A 141 -7.02 -6.50 -17.61
C THR A 141 -6.34 -7.24 -18.76
N LEU A 142 -6.25 -8.56 -18.64
CA LEU A 142 -5.82 -9.45 -19.72
C LEU A 142 -6.91 -10.49 -19.95
N GLN A 143 -7.40 -10.61 -21.18
CA GLN A 143 -8.38 -11.65 -21.53
C GLN A 143 -7.74 -13.03 -21.41
N GLN A 144 -8.52 -13.99 -20.88
CA GLN A 144 -8.09 -15.36 -20.65
C GLN A 144 -8.57 -16.30 -21.77
N GLU A 145 -8.47 -15.83 -23.02
CA GLU A 145 -8.78 -16.60 -24.23
C GLU A 145 -7.48 -16.96 -24.95
N ASP A 146 -7.39 -18.16 -25.52
CA ASP A 146 -6.22 -18.59 -26.27
C ASP A 146 -6.18 -17.89 -27.64
N VAL A 147 -5.50 -16.76 -27.67
CA VAL A 147 -5.30 -15.93 -28.86
C VAL A 147 -3.81 -15.77 -29.17
N GLU A 148 -3.50 -15.47 -30.42
CA GLU A 148 -2.11 -15.30 -30.87
C GLU A 148 -1.42 -14.11 -30.20
N GLN A 149 -2.17 -13.03 -29.96
CA GLN A 149 -1.66 -11.77 -29.40
C GLN A 149 -2.50 -11.30 -28.20
N PRO A 150 -2.29 -11.89 -27.00
CA PRO A 150 -2.93 -11.40 -25.79
C PRO A 150 -2.45 -9.98 -25.45
N LYS A 151 -3.37 -9.13 -24.99
CA LYS A 151 -3.11 -7.71 -24.76
C LYS A 151 -3.59 -7.24 -23.39
N PHE A 152 -2.70 -6.59 -22.65
CA PHE A 152 -3.04 -5.84 -21.45
C PHE A 152 -3.80 -4.56 -21.83
N VAL A 153 -5.01 -4.42 -21.32
CA VAL A 153 -5.86 -3.26 -21.55
C VAL A 153 -5.96 -2.47 -20.26
N ARG A 154 -5.47 -1.22 -20.28
CA ARG A 154 -5.59 -0.30 -19.14
C ARG A 154 -7.07 -0.01 -18.87
N ASP A 155 -7.49 -0.19 -17.62
CA ASP A 155 -8.82 0.15 -17.16
C ASP A 155 -9.04 1.68 -17.23
N ARG A 156 -10.23 2.08 -17.68
CA ARG A 156 -10.61 3.50 -17.86
C ARG A 156 -11.65 3.94 -16.83
N GLY A 157 -11.55 3.47 -15.60
CA GLY A 157 -12.27 4.04 -14.45
C GLY A 157 -13.15 3.07 -13.65
N ASN A 158 -13.35 1.83 -14.11
CA ASN A 158 -14.13 0.86 -13.35
C ASN A 158 -13.42 0.48 -12.05
N CYS A 159 -12.10 0.26 -12.10
CA CYS A 159 -11.29 -0.06 -10.94
C CYS A 159 -11.18 1.15 -10.00
N LEU A 160 -11.01 2.36 -10.55
CA LEU A 160 -10.84 3.59 -9.76
C LEU A 160 -12.06 3.93 -8.89
N SER A 161 -13.26 3.45 -9.24
CA SER A 161 -14.46 3.62 -8.40
C SER A 161 -14.25 3.12 -6.95
N CYS A 162 -13.44 2.08 -6.78
CA CYS A 162 -13.07 1.52 -5.47
C CYS A 162 -11.62 1.82 -5.08
N HIS A 163 -10.73 2.00 -6.07
CA HIS A 163 -9.29 2.15 -5.88
C HIS A 163 -8.77 3.59 -5.89
N ALA A 164 -9.64 4.59 -5.97
CA ALA A 164 -9.30 5.99 -5.80
C ALA A 164 -10.22 6.64 -4.74
N SER A 165 -9.99 6.29 -3.47
CA SER A 165 -10.85 6.72 -2.36
C SER A 165 -10.03 7.12 -1.14
N ALA A 166 -10.70 7.57 -0.07
CA ALA A 166 -10.03 7.84 1.20
C ALA A 166 -9.25 6.61 1.74
N ARG A 167 -9.65 5.39 1.36
CA ARG A 167 -8.97 4.14 1.75
C ARG A 167 -7.60 3.98 1.10
N THR A 168 -7.38 4.64 -0.03
CA THR A 168 -6.13 4.60 -0.80
C THR A 168 -5.40 5.93 -0.71
N GLN A 169 -5.50 6.63 0.42
CA GLN A 169 -4.91 7.96 0.62
C GLN A 169 -5.40 9.00 -0.41
N GLY A 170 -6.57 8.81 -1.03
CA GLY A 170 -7.14 9.73 -2.02
C GLY A 170 -6.40 9.74 -3.37
N VAL A 171 -5.59 8.72 -3.67
CA VAL A 171 -4.92 8.52 -4.96
C VAL A 171 -5.30 7.17 -5.56
N PRO A 172 -5.11 6.93 -6.88
CA PRO A 172 -5.18 5.59 -7.45
C PRO A 172 -4.21 4.66 -6.71
N GLY A 173 -4.75 3.62 -6.07
CA GLY A 173 -3.98 2.86 -5.10
C GLY A 173 -4.54 1.48 -4.76
N HIS A 174 -3.77 0.75 -3.98
CA HIS A 174 -4.08 -0.61 -3.56
C HIS A 174 -4.73 -0.63 -2.18
N VAL A 175 -5.58 -1.62 -1.92
CA VAL A 175 -6.25 -1.75 -0.63
C VAL A 175 -6.41 -3.22 -0.25
N VAL A 176 -6.01 -3.56 0.97
CA VAL A 176 -6.32 -4.84 1.61
C VAL A 176 -7.50 -4.60 2.55
N ARG A 177 -8.57 -5.37 2.38
CA ARG A 177 -9.78 -5.25 3.20
C ARG A 177 -9.99 -6.51 4.01
N SER A 178 -10.25 -6.34 5.29
CA SER A 178 -10.77 -7.36 6.18
C SER A 178 -12.24 -7.09 6.44
N VAL A 179 -13.07 -8.13 6.29
CA VAL A 179 -14.53 -8.05 6.38
C VAL A 179 -15.07 -9.16 7.26
N TYR A 180 -16.33 -9.06 7.69
CA TYR A 180 -17.07 -10.20 8.23
C TYR A 180 -17.76 -10.92 7.08
N PRO A 181 -17.28 -12.11 6.62
CA PRO A 181 -17.88 -12.78 5.47
C PRO A 181 -18.98 -13.76 5.90
N ALA A 182 -20.13 -13.71 5.25
CA ALA A 182 -21.17 -14.73 5.36
C ALA A 182 -20.69 -16.06 4.76
N ALA A 183 -21.46 -17.13 4.99
CA ALA A 183 -21.15 -18.48 4.50
C ALA A 183 -21.03 -18.62 2.97
N ASP A 184 -21.59 -17.68 2.20
CA ASP A 184 -21.44 -17.64 0.74
C ASP A 184 -20.32 -16.70 0.27
N GLY A 185 -19.59 -16.07 1.19
CA GLY A 185 -18.53 -15.10 0.94
C GLY A 185 -18.99 -13.63 0.85
N GLN A 186 -20.29 -13.33 0.95
CA GLN A 186 -20.74 -11.94 0.95
C GLN A 186 -20.33 -11.21 2.23
N PRO A 187 -19.76 -10.00 2.17
CA PRO A 187 -19.53 -9.19 3.36
C PRO A 187 -20.85 -8.79 4.05
N HIS A 188 -20.87 -8.82 5.38
CA HIS A 188 -21.91 -8.15 6.16
C HIS A 188 -21.71 -6.63 6.14
N PHE A 189 -22.23 -5.96 5.10
CA PHE A 189 -21.97 -4.53 4.85
C PHE A 189 -22.37 -3.59 6.01
N GLY A 190 -23.37 -3.96 6.82
CA GLY A 190 -23.83 -3.16 7.97
C GLY A 190 -22.89 -3.17 9.18
N SER A 191 -21.87 -4.02 9.18
CA SER A 191 -21.02 -4.31 10.36
C SER A 191 -19.63 -3.69 10.27
N GLY A 192 -19.44 -2.78 9.32
CA GLY A 192 -18.16 -2.16 9.04
C GLY A 192 -17.20 -3.09 8.30
N THR A 193 -16.07 -2.53 7.89
CA THR A 193 -14.94 -3.25 7.27
C THR A 193 -13.64 -2.54 7.65
N PHE A 194 -12.56 -3.29 7.81
CA PHE A 194 -11.25 -2.75 8.12
C PHE A 194 -10.41 -2.58 6.85
N ASN A 195 -9.68 -1.47 6.76
CA ASN A 195 -8.59 -1.35 5.81
C ASN A 195 -7.34 -1.82 6.55
N THR A 196 -6.74 -2.90 6.07
CA THR A 196 -5.65 -3.57 6.78
C THR A 196 -4.30 -3.07 6.27
N ASP A 197 -3.42 -2.74 7.21
CA ASP A 197 -2.03 -2.34 6.99
C ASP A 197 -1.15 -2.71 8.22
N GLN A 198 0.10 -2.25 8.25
CA GLN A 198 1.05 -2.55 9.33
C GLN A 198 0.58 -2.16 10.74
N SER A 199 -0.28 -1.14 10.90
CA SER A 199 -0.74 -0.66 12.22
C SER A 199 -2.01 -1.35 12.70
N SER A 200 -2.68 -2.07 11.81
CA SER A 200 -3.92 -2.77 12.13
C SER A 200 -3.66 -3.90 13.13
N PRO A 201 -4.36 -4.02 14.27
CA PRO A 201 -4.17 -5.16 15.17
C PRO A 201 -4.48 -6.50 14.49
N LEU A 202 -3.71 -7.56 14.79
CA LEU A 202 -3.89 -8.89 14.18
C LEU A 202 -5.34 -9.39 14.22
N LYS A 203 -6.05 -9.15 15.34
CA LYS A 203 -7.45 -9.55 15.54
C LYS A 203 -8.45 -8.95 14.55
N GLU A 204 -8.08 -7.89 13.84
CA GLU A 204 -8.90 -7.23 12.83
C GLU A 204 -8.48 -7.62 11.40
N ARG A 205 -7.40 -8.39 11.24
CA ARG A 205 -6.82 -8.72 9.93
C ARG A 205 -7.50 -9.94 9.27
N TRP A 206 -7.54 -9.89 7.94
CA TRP A 206 -7.78 -11.00 7.00
C TRP A 206 -9.15 -11.67 7.01
N GLY A 207 -10.19 -11.02 7.53
CA GLY A 207 -11.56 -11.50 7.40
C GLY A 207 -11.97 -11.58 5.93
N GLY A 208 -12.43 -12.75 5.49
CA GLY A 208 -12.72 -13.02 4.06
C GLY A 208 -11.55 -13.56 3.25
N TRP A 209 -10.43 -13.87 3.90
CA TRP A 209 -9.24 -14.48 3.31
C TRP A 209 -8.98 -15.85 3.91
N TYR A 210 -8.42 -16.76 3.11
CA TYR A 210 -7.75 -17.93 3.66
C TYR A 210 -6.35 -17.54 4.10
N VAL A 211 -5.89 -18.12 5.21
CA VAL A 211 -4.57 -17.83 5.81
C VAL A 211 -3.94 -19.15 6.19
N THR A 212 -2.71 -19.39 5.74
CA THR A 212 -1.89 -20.54 6.14
C THR A 212 -0.61 -20.10 6.83
N GLY A 213 -0.35 -20.65 8.01
CA GLY A 213 0.77 -20.28 8.88
C GLY A 213 0.42 -20.44 10.35
N THR A 214 1.40 -20.23 11.21
CA THR A 214 1.25 -20.22 12.67
C THR A 214 1.46 -18.80 13.21
N HIS A 215 0.81 -18.50 14.33
CA HIS A 215 0.82 -17.18 14.98
C HIS A 215 0.59 -17.28 16.51
N GLY A 216 0.82 -18.45 17.10
CA GLY A 216 0.71 -18.68 18.55
C GLY A 216 -0.69 -18.45 19.13
N GLU A 217 -0.76 -17.70 20.23
CA GLU A 217 -2.00 -17.37 20.94
C GLU A 217 -2.71 -16.13 20.37
N GLN A 218 -2.03 -15.36 19.51
CA GLN A 218 -2.65 -14.26 18.77
C GLN A 218 -3.80 -14.77 17.89
N ARG A 219 -4.75 -13.91 17.54
CA ARG A 219 -5.90 -14.28 16.69
C ARG A 219 -6.09 -13.27 15.58
N HIS A 220 -6.68 -13.73 14.48
CA HIS A 220 -7.05 -12.96 13.32
C HIS A 220 -8.37 -13.47 12.74
N MET A 221 -9.00 -12.71 11.84
CA MET A 221 -10.28 -13.06 11.22
C MET A 221 -10.16 -14.01 10.02
N GLY A 222 -8.94 -14.27 9.56
CA GLY A 222 -8.65 -15.26 8.50
C GLY A 222 -9.25 -16.63 8.77
N ASN A 223 -9.64 -17.34 7.69
CA ASN A 223 -10.28 -18.66 7.73
C ASN A 223 -11.65 -18.75 8.41
N ALA A 224 -12.15 -17.66 9.02
CA ALA A 224 -13.41 -17.64 9.74
C ALA A 224 -14.60 -17.24 8.85
N ILE A 225 -15.78 -17.75 9.19
CA ILE A 225 -17.06 -17.42 8.55
C ILE A 225 -18.00 -16.90 9.61
N SER A 226 -18.69 -15.81 9.29
CA SER A 226 -19.74 -15.24 10.11
C SER A 226 -21.07 -15.97 9.83
N HIS A 227 -21.59 -16.65 10.86
CA HIS A 227 -22.83 -17.42 10.76
C HIS A 227 -24.07 -16.64 11.25
N ASP A 228 -23.86 -15.67 12.14
CA ASP A 228 -24.91 -14.83 12.70
C ASP A 228 -24.98 -13.51 11.89
N ARG A 229 -26.11 -13.25 11.24
CA ARG A 229 -26.29 -12.02 10.45
C ARG A 229 -26.52 -10.79 11.32
N ASP A 230 -27.04 -10.96 12.53
CA ASP A 230 -27.38 -9.89 13.47
C ASP A 230 -26.18 -9.55 14.36
N ARG A 231 -25.29 -10.53 14.61
CA ARG A 231 -24.04 -10.39 15.39
C ARG A 231 -22.80 -10.89 14.64
N PRO A 232 -22.50 -10.34 13.44
CA PRO A 232 -21.46 -10.91 12.59
C PRO A 232 -20.04 -10.76 13.11
N GLU A 233 -19.82 -9.92 14.12
CA GLU A 233 -18.57 -9.76 14.85
C GLU A 233 -18.24 -10.93 15.79
N LEU A 234 -19.22 -11.79 16.10
CA LEU A 234 -19.01 -13.03 16.87
C LEU A 234 -18.40 -14.13 15.98
N LEU A 235 -17.23 -13.86 15.42
CA LEU A 235 -16.45 -14.81 14.63
C LEU A 235 -15.75 -15.83 15.55
N ASP A 236 -15.88 -17.11 15.22
CA ASP A 236 -15.04 -18.16 15.80
C ASP A 236 -13.66 -18.12 15.13
N MET A 237 -12.74 -17.37 15.74
CA MET A 237 -11.35 -17.24 15.30
C MET A 237 -10.49 -18.46 15.70
N GLU A 238 -10.90 -19.24 16.70
CA GLU A 238 -10.17 -20.43 17.15
C GLU A 238 -10.15 -21.50 16.07
N ARG A 239 -11.29 -21.72 15.42
CA ARG A 239 -11.40 -22.70 14.31
C ARG A 239 -10.52 -22.36 13.10
N GLY A 240 -10.11 -21.10 12.97
CA GLY A 240 -9.29 -20.60 11.87
C GLY A 240 -7.80 -20.45 12.19
N ALA A 241 -7.41 -20.59 13.46
CA ALA A 241 -6.07 -20.30 13.96
C ALA A 241 -5.05 -21.38 13.61
N ASN A 242 -3.78 -20.98 13.44
CA ASN A 242 -2.62 -21.86 13.24
C ASN A 242 -2.80 -22.94 12.16
N LEU A 243 -3.57 -22.64 11.11
CA LEU A 243 -3.86 -23.56 10.03
C LEU A 243 -2.68 -23.60 9.06
N THR A 244 -2.05 -24.75 8.83
CA THR A 244 -0.88 -24.84 7.94
C THR A 244 -1.21 -25.29 6.50
N GLU A 245 -2.41 -25.82 6.28
CA GLU A 245 -2.88 -26.27 4.97
C GLU A 245 -4.38 -25.97 4.74
N LEU A 246 -4.76 -25.83 3.46
CA LEU A 246 -6.16 -25.58 3.07
C LEU A 246 -6.89 -26.85 2.58
N THR A 247 -6.25 -28.01 2.71
CA THR A 247 -6.85 -29.31 2.42
C THR A 247 -8.14 -29.47 3.24
N GLY A 248 -9.24 -29.86 2.59
CA GLY A 248 -10.55 -29.99 3.22
C GLY A 248 -11.36 -28.69 3.32
N ARG A 249 -10.75 -27.51 3.10
CA ARG A 249 -11.48 -26.24 2.94
C ARG A 249 -11.79 -25.93 1.48
N ILE A 250 -10.82 -26.15 0.60
CA ILE A 250 -10.95 -25.88 -0.84
C ILE A 250 -10.25 -26.97 -1.68
N ARG A 251 -10.50 -26.97 -2.99
CA ARG A 251 -9.76 -27.78 -3.96
C ARG A 251 -8.45 -27.08 -4.35
N THR A 252 -7.39 -27.31 -3.58
CA THR A 252 -6.08 -26.63 -3.76
C THR A 252 -5.42 -26.89 -5.10
N LYS A 253 -5.65 -28.05 -5.74
CA LYS A 253 -5.09 -28.39 -7.08
C LYS A 253 -5.47 -27.41 -8.20
N ALA A 254 -6.53 -26.61 -8.01
CA ALA A 254 -6.90 -25.57 -8.98
C ALA A 254 -5.89 -24.41 -9.03
N TYR A 255 -5.10 -24.21 -7.98
CA TYR A 255 -4.17 -23.09 -7.80
C TYR A 255 -2.71 -23.50 -8.06
N LEU A 256 -1.80 -22.52 -8.10
CA LEU A 256 -0.37 -22.77 -8.35
C LEU A 256 0.32 -23.35 -7.12
N THR A 257 -0.13 -22.99 -5.91
CA THR A 257 0.28 -23.60 -4.64
C THR A 257 -0.94 -23.93 -3.78
N PRO A 258 -0.81 -24.80 -2.76
CA PRO A 258 -1.89 -25.05 -1.80
C PRO A 258 -1.96 -24.00 -0.66
N HIS A 259 -1.10 -22.97 -0.67
CA HIS A 259 -0.91 -22.05 0.45
C HIS A 259 -1.56 -20.67 0.20
N SER A 260 -1.78 -19.95 1.30
CA SER A 260 -2.20 -18.56 1.35
C SER A 260 -1.49 -17.89 2.54
N ASP A 261 -0.21 -17.60 2.34
CA ASP A 261 0.78 -17.46 3.42
C ASP A 261 0.56 -16.24 4.32
N ILE A 262 0.62 -16.44 5.65
CA ILE A 262 0.46 -15.37 6.65
C ILE A 262 1.53 -14.28 6.55
N VAL A 263 2.78 -14.64 6.25
CA VAL A 263 3.88 -13.67 6.09
C VAL A 263 3.71 -12.89 4.78
N ALA A 264 3.25 -13.56 3.71
CA ALA A 264 2.94 -12.88 2.46
C ALA A 264 1.83 -11.83 2.63
N LEU A 265 0.80 -12.14 3.43
CA LEU A 265 -0.27 -11.18 3.77
C LEU A 265 0.24 -9.97 4.53
N MET A 266 1.12 -10.18 5.51
CA MET A 266 1.75 -9.10 6.28
C MET A 266 2.62 -8.19 5.42
N VAL A 267 3.39 -8.77 4.48
CA VAL A 267 4.19 -7.96 3.56
C VAL A 267 3.28 -7.23 2.56
N LEU A 268 2.23 -7.88 2.04
CA LEU A 268 1.27 -7.26 1.13
C LEU A 268 0.64 -6.00 1.74
N GLU A 269 0.10 -6.10 2.95
CA GLU A 269 -0.66 -5.00 3.57
C GLU A 269 0.23 -3.79 3.87
N HIS A 270 1.49 -4.01 4.28
CA HIS A 270 2.50 -2.94 4.36
C HIS A 270 2.77 -2.32 2.99
N GLN A 271 3.06 -3.16 1.99
CA GLN A 271 3.45 -2.73 0.64
C GLN A 271 2.38 -1.85 -0.02
N THR A 272 1.10 -2.24 0.10
CA THR A 272 -0.01 -1.52 -0.53
C THR A 272 -0.18 -0.10 0.01
N THR A 273 -0.11 0.10 1.33
CA THR A 273 -0.23 1.43 1.93
C THR A 273 1.00 2.28 1.66
N MET A 274 2.21 1.69 1.69
CA MET A 274 3.44 2.41 1.35
C MET A 274 3.40 2.96 -0.09
N HIS A 275 2.95 2.18 -1.08
CA HIS A 275 2.76 2.68 -2.45
C HIS A 275 1.76 3.83 -2.55
N ASN A 276 0.66 3.76 -1.80
CA ASN A 276 -0.33 4.83 -1.75
C ASN A 276 0.28 6.13 -1.19
N LEU A 277 1.12 6.03 -0.16
CA LEU A 277 1.80 7.17 0.46
C LEU A 277 2.89 7.76 -0.45
N ILE A 278 3.67 6.93 -1.13
CA ILE A 278 4.63 7.36 -2.16
C ILE A 278 3.89 8.14 -3.26
N THR A 279 2.80 7.58 -3.78
CA THR A 279 1.98 8.22 -4.81
C THR A 279 1.38 9.53 -4.31
N ARG A 280 0.90 9.58 -3.06
CA ARG A 280 0.36 10.79 -2.44
C ARG A 280 1.42 11.88 -2.36
N ALA A 281 2.63 11.58 -1.89
CA ALA A 281 3.72 12.55 -1.82
C ALA A 281 4.13 13.08 -3.20
N ASN A 282 4.17 12.21 -4.22
CA ASN A 282 4.40 12.59 -5.62
C ASN A 282 3.32 13.57 -6.12
N TYR A 283 2.05 13.17 -6.00
CA TYR A 283 0.91 13.94 -6.52
C TYR A 283 0.78 15.29 -5.84
N GLU A 284 0.85 15.32 -4.51
CA GLU A 284 0.71 16.56 -3.73
C GLU A 284 1.76 17.59 -4.17
N THR A 285 3.00 17.15 -4.35
CA THR A 285 4.09 18.02 -4.77
C THR A 285 3.90 18.55 -6.18
N ARG A 286 3.52 17.69 -7.13
CA ARG A 286 3.26 18.11 -8.51
C ARG A 286 2.11 19.10 -8.59
N ILE A 287 1.01 18.82 -7.89
CA ILE A 287 -0.17 19.71 -7.83
C ILE A 287 0.21 21.06 -7.21
N VAL A 288 0.88 21.06 -6.05
CA VAL A 288 1.32 22.30 -5.40
C VAL A 288 2.22 23.13 -6.32
N ASN A 289 3.18 22.50 -6.99
CA ASN A 289 4.08 23.19 -7.90
C ASN A 289 3.35 23.72 -9.15
N HIS A 290 2.39 22.97 -9.68
CA HIS A 290 1.56 23.39 -10.80
C HIS A 290 0.70 24.62 -10.45
N ASP A 291 -0.04 24.53 -9.35
CA ASP A 291 -0.91 25.60 -8.85
C ASP A 291 -0.07 26.85 -8.51
N ALA A 292 1.09 26.67 -7.89
CA ALA A 292 2.03 27.76 -7.60
C ALA A 292 2.48 28.49 -8.86
N ARG A 293 2.88 27.77 -9.92
CA ARG A 293 3.28 28.38 -11.20
C ARG A 293 2.16 29.20 -11.84
N ILE A 294 0.92 28.70 -11.80
CA ILE A 294 -0.24 29.43 -12.32
C ILE A 294 -0.45 30.72 -11.51
N MET A 295 -0.49 30.61 -10.19
CA MET A 295 -0.71 31.75 -9.30
C MET A 295 0.43 32.77 -9.35
N ASN A 296 1.68 32.32 -9.50
CA ASN A 296 2.84 33.21 -9.60
C ASN A 296 2.79 34.06 -10.86
N ARG A 297 2.30 33.52 -11.99
CA ARG A 297 2.07 34.31 -13.21
C ARG A 297 0.99 35.37 -13.01
N VAL A 298 -0.10 35.04 -12.32
CA VAL A 298 -1.21 35.99 -12.05
C VAL A 298 -0.79 37.08 -11.06
N LEU A 299 0.07 36.74 -10.09
CA LEU A 299 0.50 37.64 -9.03
C LEU A 299 1.88 38.28 -9.27
N GLU A 300 2.45 38.11 -10.46
CA GLU A 300 3.78 38.62 -10.86
C GLU A 300 4.90 38.25 -9.87
N ARG A 301 4.91 36.99 -9.41
CA ARG A 301 5.92 36.42 -8.50
C ARG A 301 6.95 35.58 -9.27
N PRO A 302 8.12 35.29 -8.68
CA PRO A 302 9.08 34.33 -9.24
C PRO A 302 8.41 32.97 -9.55
N GLU A 303 8.77 32.35 -10.67
CA GLU A 303 8.11 31.12 -11.15
C GLU A 303 8.26 29.94 -10.18
N ASP A 304 9.38 29.89 -9.46
CA ASP A 304 9.75 28.88 -8.46
C ASP A 304 9.23 29.19 -7.05
N PHE A 305 8.54 30.32 -6.85
CA PHE A 305 8.00 30.67 -5.54
C PHE A 305 6.91 29.68 -5.09
N VAL A 306 7.14 28.97 -4.00
CA VAL A 306 6.11 28.14 -3.35
C VAL A 306 5.71 28.79 -2.03
N SER A 307 4.43 29.14 -1.91
CA SER A 307 3.88 29.71 -0.66
C SER A 307 4.08 28.78 0.53
N GLU A 308 4.12 29.33 1.75
CA GLU A 308 4.24 28.50 2.96
C GLU A 308 3.14 27.45 3.09
N ALA A 309 1.91 27.77 2.64
CA ALA A 309 0.81 26.82 2.64
C ALA A 309 1.08 25.63 1.71
N GLY A 310 1.64 25.91 0.51
CA GLY A 310 2.07 24.88 -0.42
C GLY A 310 3.20 24.02 0.16
N GLN A 311 4.20 24.65 0.76
CA GLN A 311 5.30 23.92 1.40
C GLN A 311 4.82 23.05 2.57
N ARG A 312 3.90 23.54 3.41
CA ARG A 312 3.29 22.75 4.50
C ARG A 312 2.57 21.51 3.96
N ARG A 313 1.80 21.66 2.87
CA ARG A 313 1.09 20.54 2.23
C ARG A 313 2.06 19.44 1.74
N ILE A 314 3.18 19.84 1.13
CA ILE A 314 4.25 18.91 0.74
C ILE A 314 4.85 18.23 1.97
N ARG A 315 5.28 19.01 2.98
CA ARG A 315 5.90 18.45 4.20
C ARG A 315 4.98 17.47 4.93
N THR A 316 3.69 17.77 5.06
CA THR A 316 2.74 16.84 5.70
C THR A 316 2.62 15.52 4.93
N ALA A 317 2.70 15.54 3.60
CA ALA A 317 2.73 14.30 2.82
C ALA A 317 4.05 13.53 3.02
N CYS A 318 5.18 14.24 3.12
CA CYS A 318 6.48 13.64 3.40
C CYS A 318 6.57 13.03 4.81
N GLU A 319 6.12 13.73 5.87
CA GLU A 319 6.20 13.19 7.24
C GLU A 319 5.36 11.91 7.38
N LYS A 320 4.14 11.87 6.81
CA LYS A 320 3.32 10.64 6.81
C LYS A 320 3.99 9.47 6.09
N LEU A 321 4.65 9.77 4.98
CA LEU A 321 5.41 8.75 4.24
C LEU A 321 6.62 8.29 5.06
N LEU A 322 7.30 9.19 5.77
CA LEU A 322 8.44 8.88 6.64
C LEU A 322 8.02 8.04 7.86
N GLU A 323 6.95 8.42 8.54
CA GLU A 323 6.37 7.68 9.66
C GLU A 323 6.06 6.24 9.23
N TYR A 324 5.35 6.07 8.11
CA TYR A 324 5.02 4.75 7.60
C TYR A 324 6.25 3.98 7.13
N LEU A 325 7.21 4.65 6.47
CA LEU A 325 8.49 4.09 6.05
C LEU A 325 9.25 3.49 7.24
N LEU A 326 9.18 4.11 8.41
CA LEU A 326 9.87 3.72 9.62
C LEU A 326 9.03 2.83 10.55
N PHE A 327 7.93 2.26 10.06
CA PHE A 327 7.08 1.36 10.85
C PHE A 327 6.48 2.01 12.11
N VAL A 328 6.24 3.32 12.08
CA VAL A 328 5.46 4.00 13.13
C VAL A 328 4.07 3.35 13.23
N ASP A 329 3.61 3.17 14.48
CA ASP A 329 2.37 2.51 14.87
C ASP A 329 2.24 1.04 14.44
N GLU A 330 3.33 0.35 14.07
CA GLU A 330 3.29 -1.08 13.76
C GLU A 330 2.67 -1.89 14.91
N ALA A 331 1.72 -2.77 14.57
CA ALA A 331 1.11 -3.65 15.56
C ALA A 331 2.14 -4.65 16.10
N GLU A 332 2.34 -4.63 17.42
CA GLU A 332 3.25 -5.55 18.10
C GLU A 332 2.84 -7.01 17.92
N LEU A 333 3.81 -7.88 17.69
CA LEU A 333 3.61 -9.32 17.70
C LEU A 333 3.87 -9.85 19.10
N THR A 334 2.88 -10.52 19.69
CA THR A 334 3.03 -11.13 21.03
C THR A 334 3.46 -12.58 20.99
N ASP A 335 3.44 -13.20 19.81
CA ASP A 335 3.91 -14.55 19.54
C ASP A 335 4.60 -14.61 18.15
N PRO A 336 5.49 -15.59 17.94
CA PRO A 336 6.11 -15.81 16.63
C PRO A 336 5.09 -16.13 15.53
N ILE A 337 5.36 -15.60 14.34
CA ILE A 337 4.63 -15.89 13.10
C ILE A 337 5.50 -16.70 12.16
N GLU A 338 4.95 -17.78 11.61
CA GLU A 338 5.64 -18.63 10.65
C GLU A 338 4.78 -18.87 9.40
N GLY A 339 5.39 -18.65 8.22
CA GLY A 339 4.79 -18.92 6.92
C GLY A 339 4.78 -20.41 6.55
N THR A 340 4.18 -20.74 5.41
CA THR A 340 4.00 -22.12 4.91
C THR A 340 4.45 -22.33 3.46
N SER A 341 4.72 -21.25 2.72
CA SER A 341 4.92 -21.29 1.26
C SER A 341 6.37 -21.14 0.80
N GLY A 342 7.31 -20.88 1.73
CA GLY A 342 8.68 -20.46 1.41
C GLY A 342 8.83 -18.98 1.03
N PHE A 343 7.73 -18.21 1.03
CA PHE A 343 7.73 -16.78 0.71
C PHE A 343 8.74 -15.97 1.54
N ALA A 344 8.86 -16.21 2.85
CA ALA A 344 9.78 -15.47 3.72
C ALA A 344 11.23 -15.58 3.23
N ALA A 345 11.70 -16.79 2.92
CA ALA A 345 13.07 -17.01 2.43
C ALA A 345 13.29 -16.40 1.04
N GLU A 346 12.31 -16.53 0.13
CA GLU A 346 12.38 -15.91 -1.19
C GLU A 346 12.42 -14.38 -1.06
N PHE A 347 11.56 -13.79 -0.24
CA PHE A 347 11.51 -12.34 0.04
C PHE A 347 12.83 -11.81 0.60
N GLU A 348 13.41 -12.47 1.61
CA GLU A 348 14.69 -12.07 2.22
C GLU A 348 15.89 -12.23 1.26
N SER A 349 15.79 -13.10 0.26
CA SER A 349 16.85 -13.28 -0.74
C SER A 349 16.97 -12.12 -1.73
N LEU A 350 15.93 -11.27 -1.81
CA LEU A 350 15.85 -10.14 -2.74
C LEU A 350 16.49 -8.86 -2.16
N GLY A 351 16.67 -7.88 -3.04
CA GLY A 351 17.15 -6.55 -2.66
C GLY A 351 18.64 -6.47 -2.35
N PRO A 352 19.15 -5.26 -2.08
CA PRO A 352 20.55 -5.08 -1.79
C PRO A 352 20.89 -5.56 -0.37
N ARG A 353 22.15 -5.96 -0.20
CA ARG A 353 22.77 -6.28 1.08
C ARG A 353 23.96 -5.36 1.31
N ASP A 354 24.15 -4.94 2.55
CA ASP A 354 25.31 -4.13 2.93
C ASP A 354 26.60 -4.97 3.01
N ALA A 355 27.72 -4.34 3.34
CA ALA A 355 29.00 -5.04 3.44
C ALA A 355 29.06 -6.12 4.55
N LYS A 356 28.10 -6.09 5.49
CA LYS A 356 27.93 -7.08 6.57
C LYS A 356 26.90 -8.16 6.22
N GLY A 357 26.37 -8.13 4.99
CA GLY A 357 25.34 -9.05 4.52
C GLY A 357 23.93 -8.73 5.00
N ARG A 358 23.68 -7.58 5.64
CA ARG A 358 22.36 -7.20 6.18
C ARG A 358 21.46 -6.61 5.09
N SER A 359 20.16 -6.84 5.15
CA SER A 359 19.17 -6.22 4.23
C SER A 359 17.96 -5.65 4.97
N LEU A 360 17.36 -4.58 4.42
CA LEU A 360 16.05 -4.08 4.88
C LEU A 360 14.88 -5.06 4.63
N ARG A 361 15.14 -6.17 3.92
CA ARG A 361 14.17 -7.25 3.75
C ARG A 361 14.22 -8.33 4.84
N GLU A 362 15.21 -8.30 5.73
CA GLU A 362 15.27 -9.27 6.81
C GLU A 362 14.04 -9.14 7.72
N LEU A 363 13.37 -10.26 7.94
CA LEU A 363 12.17 -10.38 8.76
C LEU A 363 12.56 -10.78 10.19
N ASP A 364 11.79 -10.28 11.17
CA ASP A 364 11.92 -10.68 12.58
C ASP A 364 10.83 -11.69 12.95
N LEU A 365 9.57 -11.39 12.62
CA LEU A 365 8.35 -12.17 12.82
C LEU A 365 8.12 -12.68 14.25
N SER A 366 8.92 -12.25 15.22
CA SER A 366 8.82 -12.67 16.61
C SER A 366 8.19 -11.59 17.47
N ARG A 367 8.59 -10.33 17.24
CA ARG A 367 8.04 -9.13 17.92
C ARG A 367 7.54 -8.06 16.97
N ARG A 368 7.99 -8.08 15.71
CA ARG A 368 7.64 -7.13 14.64
C ARG A 368 7.84 -7.76 13.26
N MET A 369 7.42 -7.09 12.19
CA MET A 369 7.54 -7.61 10.82
C MET A 369 8.99 -7.59 10.34
N MET A 370 9.59 -6.39 10.24
CA MET A 370 10.95 -6.21 9.73
C MET A 370 11.97 -6.19 10.85
N LYS A 371 13.07 -6.93 10.67
CA LYS A 371 14.20 -6.89 11.61
C LYS A 371 14.82 -5.51 11.71
N TYR A 372 14.89 -4.78 10.60
CA TYR A 372 15.27 -3.37 10.56
C TYR A 372 14.03 -2.55 10.15
N PRO A 373 13.39 -1.81 11.06
CA PRO A 373 12.13 -1.10 10.81
C PRO A 373 12.32 0.12 9.90
N CYS A 374 12.60 -0.16 8.63
CA CYS A 374 12.66 0.78 7.52
C CYS A 374 12.25 0.01 6.25
N SER A 375 11.19 0.46 5.58
CA SER A 375 10.62 -0.27 4.45
C SER A 375 11.63 -0.48 3.33
N TYR A 376 11.71 -1.72 2.85
CA TYR A 376 12.46 -2.08 1.64
C TYR A 376 11.97 -1.34 0.38
N LEU A 377 10.75 -0.77 0.39
CA LEU A 377 10.24 0.02 -0.72
C LEU A 377 10.94 1.37 -0.90
N ILE A 378 11.84 1.76 0.01
CA ILE A 378 12.78 2.86 -0.24
C ILE A 378 13.63 2.64 -1.50
N TYR A 379 13.84 1.38 -1.92
CA TYR A 379 14.55 1.02 -3.15
C TYR A 379 13.65 0.97 -4.40
N SER A 380 12.33 1.10 -4.24
CA SER A 380 11.39 1.00 -5.36
C SER A 380 11.62 2.09 -6.41
N GLU A 381 11.28 1.82 -7.67
CA GLU A 381 11.36 2.81 -8.74
C GLU A 381 10.49 4.03 -8.43
N ALA A 382 9.30 3.81 -7.86
CA ALA A 382 8.38 4.86 -7.44
C ALA A 382 8.97 5.79 -6.37
N PHE A 383 9.69 5.24 -5.37
CA PHE A 383 10.39 6.07 -4.38
C PHE A 383 11.54 6.86 -5.03
N ASN A 384 12.35 6.22 -5.88
CA ASN A 384 13.52 6.83 -6.50
C ASN A 384 13.15 7.97 -7.47
N LYS A 385 11.96 7.92 -8.06
CA LYS A 385 11.40 8.93 -8.97
C LYS A 385 10.56 10.01 -8.27
N LEU A 386 10.46 9.98 -6.94
CA LEU A 386 9.83 11.07 -6.20
C LEU A 386 10.46 12.42 -6.60
N PRO A 387 9.67 13.52 -6.64
CA PRO A 387 10.19 14.85 -6.90
C PRO A 387 11.36 15.18 -5.98
N GLU A 388 12.39 15.87 -6.48
CA GLU A 388 13.64 16.06 -5.75
C GLU A 388 13.46 16.73 -4.38
N VAL A 389 12.53 17.70 -4.29
CA VAL A 389 12.15 18.36 -3.02
C VAL A 389 11.61 17.38 -1.98
N VAL A 390 10.88 16.34 -2.42
CA VAL A 390 10.36 15.28 -1.53
C VAL A 390 11.51 14.39 -1.08
N LYS A 391 12.36 13.92 -2.00
CA LYS A 391 13.49 13.05 -1.65
C LYS A 391 14.48 13.74 -0.70
N THR A 392 14.83 14.99 -0.97
CA THR A 392 15.72 15.77 -0.11
C THR A 392 15.12 15.88 1.30
N HIS A 393 13.86 16.31 1.41
CA HIS A 393 13.18 16.41 2.71
C HIS A 393 13.10 15.07 3.43
N LEU A 394 12.74 13.99 2.73
CA LEU A 394 12.68 12.64 3.32
C LEU A 394 14.05 12.17 3.81
N TYR A 395 15.13 12.37 3.05
CA TYR A 395 16.46 11.95 3.46
C TYR A 395 17.05 12.78 4.60
N ASP A 396 16.77 14.08 4.64
CA ASP A 396 17.15 14.94 5.75
C ASP A 396 16.43 14.50 7.03
N ARG A 397 15.11 14.31 6.97
CA ARG A 397 14.32 13.89 8.13
C ARG A 397 14.63 12.46 8.57
N LEU A 398 14.79 11.54 7.63
CA LEU A 398 15.23 10.18 7.91
C LEU A 398 16.60 10.20 8.60
N TRP A 399 17.52 11.06 8.18
CA TRP A 399 18.81 11.22 8.84
C TRP A 399 18.65 11.73 10.28
N GLU A 400 17.89 12.80 10.49
CA GLU A 400 17.64 13.38 11.83
C GLU A 400 17.08 12.32 12.80
N VAL A 401 16.10 11.53 12.34
CA VAL A 401 15.57 10.41 13.12
C VAL A 401 16.67 9.37 13.37
N LEU A 402 17.38 8.92 12.35
CA LEU A 402 18.39 7.86 12.55
C LEU A 402 19.65 8.30 13.31
N GLN A 403 19.95 9.60 13.41
CA GLN A 403 20.99 10.12 14.31
C GLN A 403 20.49 10.29 15.75
N GLY A 404 19.18 10.18 15.98
CA GLY A 404 18.57 10.43 17.30
C GLY A 404 18.47 11.91 17.65
N GLU A 405 18.49 12.79 16.64
CA GLU A 405 18.24 14.23 16.82
C GLU A 405 16.75 14.51 17.03
N ASP A 406 15.89 13.72 16.40
CA ASP A 406 14.44 13.73 16.65
C ASP A 406 14.08 12.83 17.86
N THR A 407 13.59 13.48 18.92
CA THR A 407 13.18 12.85 20.18
C THR A 407 11.66 12.75 20.32
N SER A 408 10.91 12.95 19.24
CA SER A 408 9.44 12.85 19.25
C SER A 408 9.00 11.41 19.57
N GLU A 409 7.84 11.27 20.23
CA GLU A 409 7.35 10.00 20.77
C GLU A 409 7.08 8.95 19.67
N GLU A 410 6.68 9.41 18.48
CA GLU A 410 6.36 8.60 17.31
C GLU A 410 7.54 7.69 16.89
N PHE A 411 8.79 8.18 17.04
CA PHE A 411 9.99 7.43 16.69
C PHE A 411 10.62 6.69 17.87
N ALA A 412 10.04 6.75 19.08
CA ALA A 412 10.63 6.16 20.28
C ALA A 412 10.78 4.63 20.20
N HIS A 413 9.99 3.97 19.35
CA HIS A 413 10.06 2.54 19.09
C HIS A 413 11.39 2.11 18.41
N LEU A 414 12.12 3.03 17.78
CA LEU A 414 13.42 2.78 17.16
C LEU A 414 14.54 2.80 18.20
N SER A 415 15.10 1.63 18.52
CA SER A 415 16.24 1.53 19.43
C SER A 415 17.52 2.16 18.83
N PRO A 416 18.53 2.52 19.65
CA PRO A 416 19.82 2.99 19.13
C PRO A 416 20.51 1.98 18.19
N GLY A 417 20.25 0.68 18.40
CA GLY A 417 20.75 -0.38 17.52
C GLY A 417 20.04 -0.38 16.16
N ASP A 418 18.72 -0.22 16.15
CA ASP A 418 17.92 -0.12 14.92
C ASP A 418 18.37 1.08 14.08
N ARG A 419 18.46 2.26 14.71
CA ARG A 419 18.87 3.52 14.06
C ARG A 419 20.25 3.41 13.39
N ARG A 420 21.20 2.81 14.09
CA ARG A 420 22.57 2.56 13.57
C ARG A 420 22.55 1.55 12.43
N ALA A 421 21.84 0.44 12.58
CA ALA A 421 21.78 -0.59 11.56
C ALA A 421 21.15 -0.08 10.25
N ILE A 422 20.02 0.61 10.34
CA ILE A 422 19.35 1.22 9.17
C ILE A 422 20.28 2.24 8.51
N SER A 423 20.93 3.12 9.29
CA SER A 423 21.89 4.11 8.76
C SER A 423 23.03 3.44 7.98
N GLU A 424 23.64 2.40 8.54
CA GLU A 424 24.74 1.68 7.91
C GLU A 424 24.28 0.96 6.64
N ILE A 425 23.14 0.27 6.69
CA ILE A 425 22.58 -0.43 5.52
C ILE A 425 22.34 0.57 4.39
N LEU A 426 21.63 1.67 4.66
CA LEU A 426 21.30 2.67 3.65
C LEU A 426 22.55 3.33 3.06
N ARG A 427 23.57 3.67 3.87
CA ARG A 427 24.83 4.25 3.37
C ARG A 427 25.55 3.32 2.38
N ASP A 428 25.52 2.02 2.63
CA ASP A 428 26.18 1.02 1.77
C ASP A 428 25.37 0.70 0.51
N THR A 429 24.03 0.81 0.56
CA THR A 429 23.13 0.22 -0.45
C THR A 429 22.24 1.20 -1.20
N LYS A 430 22.04 2.43 -0.70
CA LYS A 430 21.21 3.46 -1.35
C LYS A 430 22.10 4.52 -2.04
N PRO A 431 22.21 4.51 -3.38
CA PRO A 431 23.24 5.29 -4.09
C PRO A 431 22.99 6.79 -4.19
N ASP A 432 21.74 7.22 -4.06
CA ASP A 432 21.23 8.59 -4.24
C ASP A 432 20.91 9.30 -2.91
N LEU A 433 21.47 8.83 -1.80
CA LEU A 433 21.38 9.52 -0.52
C LEU A 433 22.00 10.92 -0.58
N ALA A 434 21.49 11.83 0.23
CA ALA A 434 22.01 13.18 0.35
C ALA A 434 23.49 13.18 0.80
N ALA A 435 24.28 14.15 0.34
CA ALA A 435 25.73 14.18 0.55
C ALA A 435 26.16 14.16 2.03
N HIS A 436 25.30 14.63 2.95
CA HIS A 436 25.59 14.60 4.38
C HIS A 436 25.61 13.18 4.95
N TRP A 437 24.96 12.20 4.30
CA TRP A 437 24.99 10.79 4.71
C TRP A 437 26.38 10.16 4.59
N GLN A 438 27.20 10.66 3.67
CA GLN A 438 28.56 10.17 3.41
C GLN A 438 29.61 10.79 4.33
N ARG A 439 29.26 11.86 5.06
CA ARG A 439 30.14 12.42 6.07
C ARG A 439 30.12 11.50 7.28
N ARG A 440 31.19 10.73 7.48
CA ARG A 440 31.41 10.02 8.74
C ARG A 440 31.28 11.05 9.86
N SER A 441 30.32 10.85 10.76
CA SER A 441 30.25 11.56 12.02
C SER A 441 31.63 11.44 12.68
N ALA A 442 32.39 12.54 12.68
CA ALA A 442 33.60 12.61 13.48
C ALA A 442 33.15 12.38 14.92
N GLN A 443 33.70 11.34 15.54
CA GLN A 443 33.42 10.91 16.91
C GLN A 443 33.18 12.09 17.86
N ARG A 444 32.11 11.99 18.65
CA ARG A 444 32.12 12.47 20.03
C ARG A 444 31.62 11.37 20.94
#